data_AF-A0A843ESB7-F1
#
_entry.id   AF-A0A843ESB7-F1
#
_cell.length_a   1.000
_cell.length_b   1.000
_cell.length_c   1.000
_cell.angle_alpha   90.00
_cell.angle_beta   90.00
_cell.angle_gamma   90.00
#
_symmetry.space_group_name_H-M   'P 1'
#
loop_
_entity.id
_entity.type
_entity.pdbx_description
1 polymer ?
#
loop_
_entity_poly.entity_id
_entity_poly.type
_entity_poly.pdbx_seq_one_letter_code
_entity_poly.pdbx_strand_id
1 'polypeptide(L)'
;MVGRLGTNADILISESVLGRLLETMDSMLLDTDQAGVLIGGDPMEDSNGRYFTVRGITEDSPIGICVASSEGGTEPSETDLMLFKKHLADGILMKVDVFAHQFSFYKVSEEIEDAKVLFQE
;
A
#
# COMPACT_ATOMS: atom_id res chain seq x y z
N MET A 1 18.29 14.46 -5.18
CA MET A 1 18.26 13.15 -4.51
C MET A 1 17.17 13.25 -3.46
N VAL A 2 15.97 12.71 -3.75
CA VAL A 2 14.85 12.73 -2.80
C VAL A 2 15.07 11.57 -1.84
N GLY A 3 15.95 11.77 -0.86
CA GLY A 3 16.12 10.84 0.25
C GLY A 3 15.04 11.04 1.30
N ARG A 4 14.89 10.06 2.19
CA ARG A 4 14.10 10.18 3.42
C ARG A 4 14.79 11.17 4.36
N LEU A 5 14.67 12.49 4.16
CA LEU A 5 15.40 13.55 4.88
C LEU A 5 15.31 13.38 6.41
N GLY A 6 16.25 12.63 7.01
CA GLY A 6 16.29 12.36 8.45
C GLY A 6 15.18 11.45 9.00
N THR A 7 14.40 10.77 8.15
CA THR A 7 13.27 9.92 8.59
C THR A 7 13.54 8.44 8.36
N ASN A 8 13.14 7.57 9.30
CA ASN A 8 13.16 6.10 9.14
C ASN A 8 11.85 5.60 8.51
N ALA A 9 11.31 6.31 7.51
CA ALA A 9 10.05 5.96 6.86
C ALA A 9 10.24 4.76 5.92
N ASP A 10 9.36 3.78 5.96
CA ASP A 10 9.37 2.65 5.05
C ASP A 10 8.74 3.01 3.69
N ILE A 11 7.79 3.96 3.70
CA ILE A 11 6.99 4.34 2.54
C ILE A 11 6.92 5.87 2.42
N LEU A 12 7.19 6.37 1.22
CA LEU A 12 6.95 7.74 0.81
C LEU A 12 5.78 7.76 -0.18
N ILE A 13 4.75 8.54 0.11
CA ILE A 13 3.57 8.66 -0.75
C ILE A 13 3.05 10.10 -0.71
N SER A 14 2.57 10.64 -1.81
CA SER A 14 1.91 11.95 -1.80
C SER A 14 0.45 11.84 -1.40
N GLU A 15 -0.11 12.88 -0.79
CA GLU A 15 -1.53 12.91 -0.41
C GLU A 15 -2.45 12.74 -1.63
N SER A 16 -2.06 13.30 -2.78
CA SER A 16 -2.81 13.15 -4.03
C SER A 16 -2.87 11.71 -4.52
N VAL A 17 -1.79 10.94 -4.32
CA VAL A 17 -1.74 9.52 -4.70
C VAL A 17 -2.54 8.69 -3.71
N LEU A 18 -2.44 8.97 -2.41
CA LEU A 18 -3.26 8.34 -1.39
C LEU A 18 -4.75 8.55 -1.68
N GLY A 19 -5.18 9.79 -1.93
CA GLY A 19 -6.57 10.12 -2.23
C GLY A 19 -7.12 9.32 -3.42
N ARG A 20 -6.34 9.21 -4.49
CA ARG A 20 -6.71 8.40 -5.67
C ARG A 20 -6.85 6.91 -5.37
N LEU A 21 -5.99 6.35 -4.52
CA LEU A 21 -6.11 4.94 -4.10
C LEU A 21 -7.42 4.72 -3.32
N LEU A 22 -7.72 5.60 -2.36
CA LEU A 22 -8.93 5.52 -1.55
C LEU A 22 -10.20 5.67 -2.42
N GLU A 23 -10.24 6.66 -3.31
CA GLU A 23 -11.36 6.88 -4.25
C GLU A 23 -11.59 5.66 -5.16
N THR A 24 -10.50 5.02 -5.61
CA THR A 24 -10.59 3.83 -6.46
C THR A 24 -11.15 2.64 -5.68
N MET A 25 -10.70 2.42 -4.44
CA MET A 25 -11.23 1.35 -3.59
C MET A 25 -12.71 1.54 -3.27
N ASP A 26 -13.12 2.76 -2.93
CA ASP A 26 -14.52 3.09 -2.68
C ASP A 26 -15.39 2.78 -3.91
N SER A 27 -14.94 3.21 -5.10
CA SER A 27 -15.64 2.94 -6.35
C SER A 27 -15.77 1.45 -6.67
N MET A 28 -14.71 0.66 -6.45
CA MET A 28 -14.72 -0.78 -6.75
C MET A 28 -15.61 -1.59 -5.79
N LEU A 29 -15.72 -1.15 -4.52
CA LEU A 29 -16.56 -1.81 -3.52
C LEU A 29 -18.06 -1.56 -3.73
N LEU A 30 -18.46 -0.65 -4.63
CA LEU A 30 -19.86 -0.51 -5.04
C LEU A 30 -20.36 -1.73 -5.82
N ASP A 31 -19.46 -2.40 -6.55
CA ASP A 31 -19.79 -3.50 -7.45
C ASP A 31 -19.31 -4.87 -6.94
N THR A 32 -18.49 -4.91 -5.87
CA THR A 32 -17.84 -6.13 -5.37
C THR A 32 -17.66 -6.12 -3.85
N ASP A 33 -17.64 -7.30 -3.22
CA ASP A 33 -17.35 -7.44 -1.78
C ASP A 33 -15.86 -7.31 -1.44
N GLN A 34 -14.99 -7.42 -2.44
CA GLN A 34 -13.54 -7.30 -2.28
C GLN A 34 -12.93 -6.61 -3.48
N ALA A 35 -12.13 -5.58 -3.21
CA ALA A 35 -11.43 -4.80 -4.21
C ALA A 35 -9.91 -4.89 -4.00
N GLY A 36 -9.16 -4.84 -5.10
CA GLY A 36 -7.70 -4.86 -5.07
C GLY A 36 -7.11 -4.15 -6.29
N VAL A 37 -6.14 -3.28 -6.06
CA VAL A 37 -5.34 -2.64 -7.11
C VAL A 37 -3.86 -2.78 -6.83
N LEU A 38 -3.08 -2.91 -7.89
CA LEU A 38 -1.63 -2.95 -7.83
C LEU A 38 -1.07 -1.53 -7.63
N ILE A 39 -0.14 -1.39 -6.69
CA ILE A 39 0.55 -0.15 -6.37
C ILE A 39 1.88 -0.11 -7.13
N GLY A 40 2.07 0.93 -7.93
CA GLY A 40 3.31 1.23 -8.64
C GLY A 40 4.17 2.24 -7.90
N GLY A 41 5.47 2.16 -8.16
CA GLY A 41 6.46 2.98 -7.48
C GLY A 41 7.88 2.50 -7.74
N ASP A 42 8.84 3.00 -6.96
CA ASP A 42 10.23 2.57 -7.04
C ASP A 42 10.72 2.10 -5.66
N PRO A 43 11.30 0.88 -5.57
CA PRO A 43 12.07 0.49 -4.40
C PRO A 43 13.39 1.27 -4.39
N MET A 44 13.75 1.80 -3.23
CA MET A 44 14.91 2.65 -3.01
C MET A 44 15.71 2.13 -1.81
N GLU A 45 16.98 2.51 -1.72
CA GLU A 45 17.86 2.14 -0.62
C GLU A 45 18.69 3.35 -0.18
N ASP A 46 18.85 3.53 1.12
CA ASP A 46 19.76 4.51 1.72
C ASP A 46 20.47 3.92 2.95
N SER A 47 21.18 4.75 3.72
CA SER A 47 21.90 4.31 4.93
C SER A 47 21.03 3.72 6.04
N ASN A 48 19.72 3.95 6.01
CA ASN A 48 18.72 3.42 6.94
C ASN A 48 17.97 2.20 6.36
N GLY A 49 18.41 1.65 5.23
CA GLY A 49 17.85 0.45 4.61
C GLY A 49 16.93 0.72 3.42
N ARG A 50 16.17 -0.31 3.01
CA ARG A 50 15.21 -0.24 1.90
C ARG A 50 13.98 0.57 2.28
N TYR A 51 13.44 1.31 1.32
CA TYR A 51 12.14 1.99 1.40
C TYR A 51 11.48 2.03 0.02
N PHE A 52 10.24 2.49 -0.01
CA PHE A 52 9.47 2.53 -1.24
C PHE A 52 8.92 3.93 -1.49
N THR A 53 9.00 4.36 -2.74
CA THR A 53 8.36 5.59 -3.21
C THR A 53 7.15 5.22 -4.04
N VAL A 54 5.95 5.57 -3.58
CA VAL A 54 4.68 5.21 -4.22
C VAL A 54 4.31 6.29 -5.24
N ARG A 55 4.06 5.86 -6.48
CA ARG A 55 3.67 6.74 -7.58
C ARG A 55 2.18 6.68 -7.91
N GLY A 56 1.50 5.59 -7.57
CA GLY A 56 0.07 5.43 -7.80
C GLY A 56 -0.33 4.01 -8.15
N ILE A 57 -1.45 3.87 -8.85
CA ILE A 57 -1.93 2.58 -9.38
C ILE A 57 -1.13 2.25 -10.64
N THR A 58 -0.77 0.98 -10.82
CA THR A 58 -0.06 0.49 -12.01
C THR A 58 -0.61 -0.86 -12.45
N GLU A 59 -0.43 -1.21 -13.72
CA GLU A 59 -0.57 -2.60 -14.19
C GLU A 59 0.79 -3.27 -14.38
N ASP A 60 1.85 -2.48 -14.54
CA ASP A 60 3.21 -2.94 -14.81
C ASP A 60 4.13 -2.67 -13.62
N SER A 61 4.97 -3.66 -13.29
CA SER A 61 5.99 -3.58 -12.23
C SER A 61 5.48 -3.06 -10.87
N PRO A 62 4.54 -3.78 -10.22
CA PRO A 62 4.04 -3.39 -8.92
C PRO A 62 5.13 -3.46 -7.83
N ILE A 63 5.00 -2.58 -6.83
CA ILE A 63 5.76 -2.62 -5.58
C ILE A 63 4.86 -2.95 -4.37
N GLY A 64 3.56 -3.06 -4.60
CA GLY A 64 2.59 -3.34 -3.56
C GLY A 64 1.19 -3.63 -4.10
N ILE A 65 0.26 -3.88 -3.18
CA ILE A 65 -1.17 -3.99 -3.46
C ILE A 65 -1.94 -3.14 -2.45
N CYS A 66 -2.97 -2.46 -2.91
CA CYS A 66 -4.00 -1.88 -2.06
C CYS A 66 -5.23 -2.76 -2.13
N VAL A 67 -5.75 -3.17 -0.98
CA VAL A 67 -6.94 -4.03 -0.87
C VAL A 67 -7.97 -3.42 0.07
N ALA A 68 -9.24 -3.66 -0.24
CA ALA A 68 -10.37 -3.26 0.57
C ALA A 68 -11.43 -4.37 0.56
N SER A 69 -12.22 -4.46 1.63
CA SER A 69 -13.30 -5.45 1.75
C SER A 69 -14.56 -4.80 2.30
N SER A 70 -15.72 -5.32 1.90
CA SER A 70 -17.03 -4.86 2.39
C SER A 70 -17.22 -5.11 3.89
N GLU A 71 -16.46 -6.05 4.47
CA GLU A 71 -16.40 -6.30 5.92
C GLU A 71 -15.69 -5.18 6.72
N GLY A 72 -14.95 -4.30 6.03
CA GLY A 72 -14.13 -3.26 6.67
C GLY A 72 -12.84 -3.80 7.30
N GLY A 73 -12.25 -3.00 8.19
CA GLY A 73 -11.02 -3.31 8.91
C GLY A 73 -9.75 -2.94 8.16
N THR A 74 -8.72 -2.56 8.92
CA THR A 74 -7.40 -2.20 8.41
C THR A 74 -6.35 -3.28 8.61
N GLU A 75 -6.68 -4.40 9.25
CA GLU A 75 -5.76 -5.54 9.41
C GLU A 75 -5.81 -6.47 8.19
N PRO A 76 -4.67 -6.96 7.68
CA PRO A 76 -4.63 -7.92 6.59
C PRO A 76 -5.23 -9.28 6.97
N SER A 77 -6.16 -9.77 6.17
CA SER A 77 -6.64 -11.16 6.28
C SER A 77 -5.69 -12.15 5.60
N GLU A 78 -5.85 -13.46 5.86
CA GLU A 78 -5.12 -14.49 5.12
C GLU A 78 -5.38 -14.42 3.60
N THR A 79 -6.60 -14.08 3.19
CA THR A 79 -6.98 -13.90 1.79
C THR A 79 -6.21 -12.75 1.15
N ASP A 80 -6.07 -11.63 1.86
CA ASP A 80 -5.31 -10.46 1.38
C ASP A 80 -3.83 -10.83 1.17
N LEU A 81 -3.26 -11.62 2.06
CA LEU A 81 -1.87 -12.08 1.98
C LEU A 81 -1.66 -13.12 0.89
N MET A 82 -2.63 -14.01 0.66
CA MET A 82 -2.61 -14.93 -0.47
C MET A 82 -2.67 -14.18 -1.79
N LEU A 83 -3.52 -13.15 -1.89
CA LEU A 83 -3.59 -12.28 -3.06
C LEU A 83 -2.27 -11.55 -3.28
N PHE A 84 -1.70 -10.97 -2.21
CA PHE A 84 -0.38 -10.32 -2.28
C PHE A 84 0.68 -11.26 -2.84
N LYS A 85 0.83 -12.45 -2.25
CA LYS A 85 1.85 -13.45 -2.64
C LYS A 85 1.66 -14.00 -4.06
N LYS A 86 0.47 -13.89 -4.63
CA LYS A 86 0.22 -14.24 -6.04
C LYS A 86 0.87 -13.26 -7.02
N HIS A 87 1.03 -12.00 -6.63
CA HIS A 87 1.57 -10.94 -7.49
C HIS A 87 3.00 -10.52 -7.11
N LEU A 88 3.37 -10.62 -5.84
CA LEU A 88 4.60 -10.08 -5.28
C LEU A 88 5.23 -11.05 -4.28
N ALA A 89 6.56 -11.18 -4.33
CA ALA A 89 7.30 -11.93 -3.31
C ALA A 89 7.62 -11.06 -2.08
N ASP A 90 7.89 -9.78 -2.30
CA ASP A 90 8.08 -8.76 -1.27
C ASP A 90 7.45 -7.43 -1.71
N GLY A 91 7.16 -6.53 -0.77
CA GLY A 91 6.61 -5.21 -1.08
C GLY A 91 5.70 -4.64 0.00
N ILE A 92 4.74 -3.82 -0.45
CA ILE A 92 3.82 -3.09 0.42
C ILE A 92 2.40 -3.64 0.29
N LEU A 93 1.73 -3.85 1.41
CA LEU A 93 0.29 -4.05 1.45
C LEU A 93 -0.38 -2.84 2.09
N MET A 94 -1.30 -2.20 1.38
CA MET A 94 -2.20 -1.20 1.94
C MET A 94 -3.56 -1.84 2.16
N LYS A 95 -4.07 -1.78 3.38
CA LYS A 95 -5.43 -2.21 3.70
C LYS A 95 -6.29 -0.99 3.96
N VAL A 96 -7.45 -0.93 3.31
CA VAL A 96 -8.38 0.20 3.38
C VAL A 96 -9.71 -0.25 3.96
N ASP A 97 -10.17 0.48 4.96
CA ASP A 97 -11.56 0.48 5.40
C ASP A 97 -12.24 1.74 4.86
N VAL A 98 -13.00 1.58 3.77
CA VAL A 98 -13.68 2.69 3.10
C VAL A 98 -14.81 3.26 3.96
N PHE A 99 -15.44 2.45 4.81
CA PHE A 99 -16.59 2.87 5.62
C PHE A 99 -16.16 3.62 6.87
N ALA A 100 -15.03 3.24 7.47
CA ALA A 100 -14.42 3.95 8.59
C ALA A 100 -13.52 5.11 8.15
N HIS A 101 -13.26 5.26 6.84
CA HIS A 101 -12.26 6.17 6.28
C HIS A 101 -10.87 5.99 6.90
N GLN A 102 -10.47 4.73 7.08
CA GLN A 102 -9.19 4.35 7.68
C GLN A 102 -8.35 3.54 6.71
N PHE A 103 -7.04 3.57 6.89
CA PHE A 103 -6.12 2.74 6.14
C PHE A 103 -4.88 2.44 6.99
N SER A 104 -4.26 1.31 6.70
CA SER A 104 -2.97 0.90 7.25
C SER A 104 -2.05 0.44 6.13
N PHE A 105 -0.76 0.64 6.33
CA PHE A 105 0.29 0.14 5.45
C PHE A 105 1.14 -0.89 6.17
N TYR A 106 1.51 -1.93 5.44
CA TYR A 106 2.31 -3.03 5.91
C TYR A 106 3.46 -3.29 4.96
N LYS A 107 4.62 -3.63 5.50
CA LYS A 107 5.70 -4.28 4.75
C LYS A 107 5.44 -5.77 4.78
N VAL A 108 5.48 -6.39 3.60
CA VAL A 108 5.31 -7.83 3.45
C VAL A 108 6.59 -8.40 2.86
N SER A 109 7.20 -9.31 3.60
CA SER A 109 8.34 -10.12 3.15
C SER A 109 8.10 -11.57 3.59
N GLU A 110 9.00 -12.16 4.38
CA GLU A 110 8.74 -13.40 5.10
C GLU A 110 7.74 -13.17 6.24
N GLU A 111 7.81 -11.99 6.87
CA GLU A 111 6.92 -11.53 7.93
C GLU A 111 6.11 -10.30 7.48
N ILE A 112 5.08 -9.96 8.26
CA ILE A 112 4.23 -8.78 8.05
C ILE A 112 4.51 -7.81 9.20
N GLU A 113 4.87 -6.58 8.85
CA GLU A 113 5.18 -5.52 9.81
C GLU A 113 4.40 -4.26 9.45
N ASP A 114 3.99 -3.49 10.47
CA ASP A 114 3.47 -2.14 10.25
C ASP A 114 4.52 -1.27 9.56
N ALA A 115 4.10 -0.53 8.53
CA ALA A 115 4.99 0.36 7.79
C ALA A 115 4.89 1.81 8.32
N LYS A 116 6.05 2.46 8.48
CA LYS A 116 6.12 3.89 8.77
C LYS A 116 5.96 4.68 7.48
N VAL A 117 4.91 5.48 7.40
CA VAL A 117 4.59 6.27 6.20
C VAL A 117 4.94 7.74 6.41
N LEU A 118 5.58 8.34 5.42
CA LEU A 118 5.75 9.79 5.33
C LEU A 118 4.95 10.31 4.13
N PHE A 119 4.08 11.27 4.40
CA PHE A 119 3.31 11.96 3.38
C PHE A 119 4.11 13.12 2.81
N GLN A 120 4.19 13.19 1.49
CA GLN A 120 4.85 14.26 0.75
C GLN A 120 3.79 15.21 0.16
N GLU A 121 4.03 16.52 0.28
CA GLU A 121 3.25 17.56 -0.39
C GLU A 121 3.45 17.55 -1.91
#